data_AF-A0A2S6QDY4-F1
#
_entry.id   AF-A0A2S6QDY4-F1
#
_cell.length_a   1.000
_cell.length_b   1.000
_cell.length_c   1.000
_cell.angle_alpha   90.00
_cell.angle_beta   90.00
_cell.angle_gamma   90.00
#
_symmetry.space_group_name_H-M   'P 1'
#
loop_
_entity.id
_entity.type
_entity.pdbx_description
1 polymer ?
#
loop_
_entity_poly.entity_id
_entity_poly.type
_entity_poly.pdbx_seq_one_letter_code
_entity_poly.pdbx_strand_id
1 'polypeptide(L)' 'MRKMASVIIVLALLLLFGGGLFLATWEIPVPANDIERTIPNERFTK' A
#
# COMPACT_ATOMS: atom_id res chain seq x y z
N MET A 1 23.54 -21.79 4.23
CA MET A 1 22.15 -21.81 4.74
C MET A 1 21.94 -20.92 5.98
N ARG A 2 22.63 -21.13 7.12
CA ARG A 2 22.40 -20.33 8.35
C ARG A 2 22.63 -18.81 8.19
N LYS A 3 23.67 -18.40 7.45
CA LYS A 3 23.95 -16.98 7.16
C LYS A 3 22.86 -16.34 6.28
N MET A 4 22.40 -17.06 5.26
CA MET A 4 21.32 -16.58 4.37
C MET A 4 20.00 -16.46 5.12
N ALA A 5 19.65 -17.44 5.97
CA ALA A 5 18.47 -17.36 6.82
C ALA A 5 18.53 -16.14 7.75
N SER A 6 19.69 -15.87 8.34
CA SER A 6 19.90 -14.68 9.18
C SER A 6 19.67 -13.38 8.41
N VAL A 7 20.18 -13.27 7.18
CA VAL A 7 19.99 -12.09 6.33
C VAL A 7 18.52 -11.88 6.00
N ILE A 8 17.81 -12.96 5.62
CA ILE A 8 16.38 -12.90 5.30
C ILE A 8 15.57 -12.45 6.52
N ILE A 9 15.87 -12.97 7.71
CA ILE A 9 15.19 -12.57 8.95
C ILE A 9 15.41 -11.09 9.23
N VAL A 10 16.65 -10.59 9.13
CA VAL A 10 16.94 -9.17 9.33
C VAL A 10 16.21 -8.29 8.33
N LEU A 11 16.16 -8.69 7.05
CA LEU A 11 15.43 -7.97 6.01
C LEU A 11 13.92 -7.95 6.28
N ALA A 12 13.35 -9.07 6.70
CA ALA A 12 11.94 -9.17 7.06
C ALA A 12 11.62 -8.25 8.25
N LEU A 13 12.46 -8.23 9.28
CA LEU A 13 12.30 -7.33 10.42
C LEU A 13 12.40 -5.86 9.98
N LEU A 14 13.37 -5.50 9.14
CA LEU A 14 13.49 -4.15 8.59
C LEU A 14 12.24 -3.72 7.81
N LEU A 15 11.67 -4.61 6.98
CA LEU A 15 10.45 -4.33 6.24
C LEU A 15 9.24 -4.18 7.15
N LEU A 16 9.10 -5.04 8.17
CA LEU A 16 7.99 -4.98 9.12
C LEU A 16 8.05 -3.72 9.99
N PHE A 17 9.21 -3.40 10.55
CA PHE A 17 9.37 -2.20 11.38
C PHE A 17 9.37 -0.92 10.55
N GLY A 18 10.09 -0.89 9.42
CA GLY A 18 10.12 0.25 8.52
C GLY A 18 8.76 0.53 7.89
N GLY A 19 8.08 -0.51 7.39
CA GLY A 19 6.72 -0.41 6.87
C GLY A 19 5.71 -0.06 7.96
N GLY A 20 5.83 -0.65 9.15
CA GLY A 20 4.97 -0.33 10.28
C GLY A 20 5.10 1.12 10.74
N LEU A 21 6.32 1.64 10.88
CA LEU A 21 6.58 3.04 11.23
C LEU A 21 6.11 3.99 10.14
N PHE A 22 6.38 3.66 8.87
CA PHE A 22 5.87 4.43 7.73
C PHE A 22 4.35 4.53 7.81
N LEU A 23 3.63 3.41 7.91
CA LEU A 23 2.17 3.40 7.99
C LEU A 23 1.63 4.10 9.25
N ALA A 24 2.32 3.97 10.40
CA ALA A 24 1.92 4.62 11.64
C ALA A 24 2.05 6.15 11.61
N THR A 25 2.98 6.66 10.81
CA THR A 25 3.24 8.10 10.67
C THR A 25 2.67 8.70 9.39
N TRP A 26 2.17 7.86 8.48
CA TRP A 26 1.69 8.31 7.18
C TRP A 26 0.32 8.97 7.33
N GLU A 27 0.30 10.30 7.18
CA GLU A 27 -0.91 11.05 6.94
C GLU A 27 -1.34 10.85 5.48
N ILE A 28 -2.41 10.09 5.27
CA ILE A 28 -2.96 9.87 3.93
C ILE A 28 -3.55 11.21 3.46
N PRO A 29 -3.03 11.80 2.37
CA PRO A 29 -3.54 13.06 1.87
C PRO A 29 -4.96 12.87 1.33
N VAL A 30 -5.78 13.91 1.46
CA VAL A 30 -7.09 13.98 0.81
C VAL A 30 -6.90 13.80 -0.70
N PRO A 31 -7.82 13.12 -1.42
CA PRO A 31 -7.75 13.02 -2.87
C PRO A 31 -7.49 14.38 -3.50
N ALA A 32 -6.45 14.47 -4.32
CA ALA A 32 -6.00 15.75 -4.89
C ALA A 32 -7.04 16.39 -5.81
N ASN A 33 -7.97 15.58 -6.34
CA ASN A 33 -9.03 16.02 -7.24
C ASN A 33 -10.29 15.20 -6.97
N ASP A 34 -11.44 15.87 -7.00
CA ASP A 34 -12.73 15.21 -7.13
C ASP A 34 -12.87 14.71 -8.57
N ILE A 35 -12.96 13.38 -8.73
CA ILE A 35 -13.07 12.76 -10.05
C ILE A 35 -14.55 12.48 -10.33
N GLU A 36 -15.17 13.32 -11.16
CA GLU A 36 -16.47 13.01 -11.75
C GLU A 36 -16.27 12.21 -13.05
N ARG A 37 -16.90 11.03 -13.12
CA ARG A 37 -16.94 10.21 -14.34
C ARG A 37 -18.39 10.04 -14.76
N THR A 38 -18.69 10.42 -16.00
CA THR A 38 -19.95 10.03 -16.63
C THR A 38 -19.93 8.53 -16.89
N ILE A 39 -20.85 7.79 -16.27
CA ILE A 39 -21.04 6.37 -16.56
C ILE A 39 -21.91 6.28 -17.82
N PRO A 40 -21.42 5.66 -18.92
CA PRO A 40 -22.20 5.49 -20.13
C PRO A 40 -23.49 4.69 -19.84
N ASN A 41 -24.62 5.10 -20.41
CA ASN A 41 -25.92 4.51 -20.11
C ASN A 41 -26.01 3.03 -20.53
N GLU A 42 -25.20 2.62 -21.50
CA GLU A 42 -25.07 1.23 -21.99
C GLU A 42 -24.55 0.27 -20.92
N ARG A 43 -23.94 0.79 -19.84
CA ARG A 43 -23.45 0.01 -18.69
C ARG A 43 -24.59 -0.44 -17.77
N PHE A 44 -25.75 0.19 -17.83
CA PHE A 44 -26.91 -0.14 -17.03
C PHE A 44 -27.83 -1.07 -17.83
N THR A 45 -27.44 -2.33 -17.98
CA THR A 45 -28.30 -3.40 -18.52
C THR A 45 -29.31 -3.87 -17.48
N LYS A 46 -30.52 -4.21 -17.92
CA LYS A 46 -31.58 -4.84 -17.11
C LYS A 46 -31.46 -6.36 -17.10
#